data_AF-A0A1H9XDC1-F1
#
_entry.id   AF-A0A1H9XDC1-F1
#
_cell.length_a   1.000
_cell.length_b   1.000
_cell.length_c   1.000
_cell.angle_alpha   90.00
_cell.angle_beta   90.00
_cell.angle_gamma   90.00
#
_symmetry.space_group_name_H-M   'P 1'
#
loop_
_entity.id
_entity.type
_entity.pdbx_description
1 polymer ?
#
loop_
_entity_poly.entity_id
_entity_poly.type
_entity_poly.pdbx_seq_one_letter_code
_entity_poly.pdbx_strand_id
1 'polypeptide(L)'
;MINTNYVKIGKGEQINGNPEVKPSEKKCSAQIKAEFVKGIMDRINGDDFESEEERQAFENKIQQKIKNGAKLSAKEMAYIRRTNPYIYQQVVRVQQRREALKEQLRHCRTKEEAQQVMSNAMTSISDKDPARDAMIAAIQNVSQQFRDSEAYQKLPDTEEDLKKAKKSDSTMEDPFKEDAEEDDDSMVSYSFGLGGYQEAVTGEASFNAGA
;
A
#
# COMPACT_ATOMS: atom_id res chain seq x y z
N MET A 1 34.19 81.65 -7.48
CA MET A 1 32.73 81.90 -7.41
C MET A 1 32.30 82.46 -8.75
N ILE A 2 31.65 81.64 -9.58
CA ILE A 2 31.13 82.05 -10.90
C ILE A 2 29.64 81.77 -10.86
N ASN A 3 28.88 82.85 -10.96
CA ASN A 3 27.43 82.90 -11.12
C ASN A 3 27.10 82.60 -12.58
N THR A 4 26.03 81.85 -12.89
CA THR A 4 25.13 82.11 -14.04
C THR A 4 23.92 81.17 -13.94
N ASN A 5 22.74 81.76 -13.75
CA ASN A 5 21.45 81.13 -14.03
C ASN A 5 21.18 81.13 -15.54
N TYR A 6 20.63 80.05 -16.09
CA TYR A 6 19.86 80.10 -17.34
C TYR A 6 18.65 79.18 -17.24
N VAL A 7 17.46 79.79 -17.31
CA VAL A 7 16.18 79.16 -17.64
C VAL A 7 15.99 79.29 -19.15
N LYS A 8 15.58 78.21 -19.85
CA LYS A 8 14.62 78.29 -20.97
C LYS A 8 14.08 76.93 -21.38
N ILE A 9 12.77 76.95 -21.60
CA ILE A 9 11.82 75.90 -21.96
C ILE A 9 11.90 75.66 -23.49
N GLY A 10 11.71 74.41 -23.95
CA GLY A 10 11.53 74.13 -25.38
C GLY A 10 11.22 72.67 -25.67
N LYS A 11 10.02 72.41 -26.20
CA LYS A 11 9.41 71.13 -26.56
C LYS A 11 10.21 70.36 -27.62
N GLY A 12 10.14 69.03 -27.57
CA GLY A 12 10.69 68.13 -28.59
C GLY A 12 10.17 66.71 -28.38
N GLU A 13 8.86 66.54 -28.51
CA GLU A 13 8.19 65.25 -28.65
C GLU A 13 8.58 64.64 -30.00
N GLN A 14 9.29 63.51 -29.99
CA GLN A 14 9.13 62.46 -31.00
C GLN A 14 9.35 61.08 -30.36
N ILE A 15 8.23 60.39 -30.26
CA ILE A 15 8.02 58.95 -30.15
C ILE A 15 9.06 58.09 -30.91
N ASN A 16 9.59 57.06 -30.25
CA ASN A 16 9.82 55.78 -30.91
C ASN A 16 9.72 54.66 -29.87
N GLY A 17 8.81 53.72 -30.13
CA GLY A 17 8.44 52.67 -29.20
C GLY A 17 9.35 51.45 -29.23
N ASN A 18 9.01 50.55 -28.30
CA ASN A 18 9.36 49.14 -28.21
C ASN A 18 10.63 48.79 -27.41
N PRO A 19 10.65 47.63 -26.72
CA PRO A 19 10.58 47.58 -25.27
C PRO A 19 11.85 46.96 -24.67
N GLU A 20 12.18 47.35 -23.44
CA GLU A 20 13.17 46.63 -22.64
C GLU A 20 12.64 45.23 -22.31
N VAL A 21 12.99 44.24 -23.15
CA VAL A 21 12.90 42.83 -22.79
C VAL A 21 14.19 42.44 -22.07
N LYS A 22 14.03 42.08 -20.80
CA LYS A 22 15.09 41.60 -19.89
C LYS A 22 15.88 40.43 -20.51
N PRO A 23 17.20 40.30 -20.25
CA PRO A 23 18.01 39.23 -20.82
C PRO A 23 17.56 37.86 -20.30
N SER A 24 17.18 36.96 -21.21
CA SER A 24 16.83 35.58 -20.93
C SER A 24 18.02 34.80 -20.36
N GLU A 25 17.88 34.33 -19.13
CA GLU A 25 18.83 33.42 -18.46
C GLU A 25 18.94 32.11 -19.24
N LYS A 26 20.03 31.94 -20.00
CA LYS A 26 20.33 30.66 -20.66
C LYS A 26 20.78 29.68 -19.58
N LYS A 27 19.87 28.83 -19.09
CA LYS A 27 20.21 27.71 -18.18
C LYS A 27 21.32 26.87 -18.80
N CYS A 28 22.36 26.58 -18.02
CA CYS A 28 23.49 25.78 -18.49
C CYS A 28 23.02 24.38 -18.89
N SER A 29 23.63 23.76 -19.91
CA SER A 29 23.26 22.42 -20.40
C SER A 29 23.29 21.34 -19.31
N ALA A 30 24.08 21.56 -18.24
CA ALA A 30 24.06 20.73 -17.03
C ALA A 30 22.75 20.86 -16.23
N GLN A 31 22.18 22.06 -16.13
CA GLN A 31 20.90 22.31 -15.43
C GLN A 31 19.72 21.70 -16.19
N ILE A 32 19.72 21.79 -17.52
CA ILE A 32 18.66 21.20 -18.36
C ILE A 32 18.67 19.66 -18.23
N LYS A 33 19.86 19.05 -18.21
CA LYS A 33 20.01 17.60 -17.99
C LYS A 33 19.57 17.20 -16.58
N ALA A 34 19.93 17.97 -15.56
CA ALA A 34 19.52 17.72 -14.19
C ALA A 34 17.99 17.84 -14.01
N GLU A 35 17.36 18.85 -14.59
CA GLU A 35 15.89 19.01 -14.57
C GLU A 35 15.18 17.88 -15.34
N PHE A 36 15.74 17.42 -16.46
CA PHE A 36 15.18 16.30 -17.22
C PHE A 36 15.30 14.97 -16.48
N VAL A 37 16.47 14.68 -15.89
CA VAL A 37 16.69 13.48 -15.08
C VAL A 37 15.82 13.51 -13.83
N LYS A 38 15.71 14.65 -13.16
CA LYS A 38 14.79 14.85 -12.03
C LYS A 38 13.34 14.61 -12.47
N GLY A 39 12.89 15.23 -13.55
CA GLY A 39 11.54 15.04 -14.06
C GLY A 39 11.27 13.60 -14.56
N ILE A 40 12.27 12.86 -15.02
CA ILE A 40 12.14 11.43 -15.30
C ILE A 40 12.04 10.65 -13.99
N MET A 41 12.87 10.95 -12.99
CA MET A 41 12.85 10.28 -11.69
C MET A 41 11.51 10.51 -10.98
N ASP A 42 10.99 11.73 -10.98
CA ASP A 42 9.70 12.09 -10.38
C ASP A 42 8.54 11.37 -11.10
N ARG A 43 8.61 11.27 -12.43
CA ARG A 43 7.62 10.51 -13.24
C ARG A 43 7.70 8.99 -13.06
N ILE A 44 8.89 8.44 -12.85
CA ILE A 44 9.10 7.01 -12.59
C ILE A 44 8.69 6.66 -11.16
N ASN A 45 8.91 7.56 -10.20
CA ASN A 45 8.56 7.37 -8.81
C ASN A 45 7.07 7.56 -8.54
N GLY A 46 6.30 8.26 -9.38
CA GLY A 46 4.84 8.40 -9.20
C GLY A 46 4.48 9.02 -7.84
N ASP A 47 5.32 9.94 -7.37
CA ASP A 47 5.11 10.68 -6.12
C ASP A 47 4.23 11.91 -6.40
N ASP A 48 2.91 11.75 -6.25
CA ASP A 48 1.92 12.84 -6.28
C ASP A 48 1.98 13.72 -5.01
N PHE A 49 3.18 13.97 -4.45
CA PHE A 49 3.33 14.82 -3.26
C PHE A 49 3.71 16.24 -3.69
N GLU A 50 2.98 17.23 -3.18
CA GLU A 50 3.22 18.64 -3.52
C GLU A 50 4.42 19.21 -2.75
N SER A 51 4.73 18.65 -1.58
CA SER A 51 5.88 19.03 -0.76
C SER A 51 6.57 17.84 -0.07
N GLU A 52 7.81 18.06 0.37
CA GLU A 52 8.58 17.08 1.14
C GLU A 52 7.94 16.82 2.52
N GLU A 53 7.26 17.81 3.11
CA GLU A 53 6.50 17.65 4.35
C GLU A 53 5.34 16.65 4.20
N GLU A 54 4.60 16.69 3.08
CA GLU A 54 3.52 15.74 2.82
C GLU A 54 4.03 14.32 2.65
N ARG A 55 5.15 14.17 1.93
CA ARG A 55 5.83 12.89 1.76
C ARG A 55 6.27 12.31 3.11
N GLN A 56 6.87 13.12 3.98
CA GLN A 56 7.29 12.68 5.31
C GLN A 56 6.09 12.33 6.21
N ALA A 57 5.00 13.09 6.16
CA ALA A 57 3.78 12.77 6.88
C ALA A 57 3.20 11.43 6.43
N PHE A 58 3.21 11.16 5.11
CA PHE A 58 2.75 9.90 4.54
C PHE A 58 3.65 8.72 4.94
N GLU A 59 4.97 8.89 4.88
CA GLU A 59 5.93 7.89 5.36
C GLU A 59 5.74 7.59 6.85
N ASN A 60 5.54 8.62 7.68
CA ASN A 60 5.29 8.45 9.10
C ASN A 60 3.99 7.68 9.37
N LYS A 61 2.92 7.99 8.63
CA LYS A 61 1.65 7.25 8.71
C LYS A 61 1.84 5.77 8.34
N ILE A 62 2.59 5.49 7.27
CA ILE A 62 2.95 4.13 6.88
C ILE A 62 3.72 3.42 7.99
N GLN A 63 4.76 4.04 8.53
CA GLN A 63 5.57 3.44 9.58
C GLN A 63 4.76 3.16 10.85
N GLN A 64 3.84 4.04 11.21
CA GLN A 64 2.90 3.82 12.31
C GLN A 64 1.99 2.61 12.04
N LYS A 65 1.42 2.50 10.83
CA LYS A 65 0.60 1.34 10.45
C LYS A 65 1.38 0.03 10.51
N ILE A 66 2.62 0.01 10.00
CA ILE A 66 3.50 -1.17 10.06
C ILE A 66 3.79 -1.58 11.50
N LYS A 67 4.16 -0.61 12.36
CA LYS A 67 4.44 -0.85 13.78
C LYS A 67 3.22 -1.40 14.52
N ASN A 68 2.03 -0.90 14.18
CA ASN A 68 0.77 -1.35 14.77
C ASN A 68 0.26 -2.67 14.15
N GLY A 69 0.93 -3.20 13.11
CA GLY A 69 0.47 -4.39 12.38
C GLY A 69 -0.88 -4.20 11.68
N ALA A 70 -1.25 -2.95 11.38
CA ALA A 70 -2.47 -2.62 10.68
C ALA A 70 -2.37 -3.02 9.19
N LYS A 71 -3.51 -3.17 8.52
CA LYS A 71 -3.56 -3.34 7.06
C LYS A 71 -3.08 -2.06 6.39
N LEU A 72 -2.20 -2.17 5.40
CA LEU A 72 -1.80 -1.03 4.57
C LEU A 72 -2.71 -0.97 3.34
N SER A 73 -3.10 0.23 2.97
CA SER A 73 -3.90 0.47 1.76
C SER A 73 -3.08 0.22 0.49
N ALA A 74 -3.75 0.00 -0.63
CA ALA A 74 -3.12 -0.21 -1.94
C ALA A 74 -2.12 0.92 -2.30
N LYS A 75 -2.48 2.18 -2.03
CA LYS A 75 -1.59 3.34 -2.27
C LYS A 75 -0.32 3.29 -1.42
N GLU A 76 -0.48 2.96 -0.13
CA GLU A 76 0.64 2.81 0.81
C GLU A 76 1.55 1.64 0.40
N MET A 77 0.97 0.54 -0.06
CA MET A 77 1.72 -0.60 -0.56
C MET A 77 2.49 -0.30 -1.84
N ALA A 78 1.86 0.39 -2.79
CA ALA A 78 2.52 0.83 -4.01
C ALA A 78 3.68 1.79 -3.69
N TYR A 79 3.54 2.68 -2.71
CA TYR A 79 4.60 3.55 -2.22
C TYR A 79 5.81 2.78 -1.67
N ILE A 80 5.59 1.83 -0.76
CA ILE A 80 6.71 1.08 -0.18
C ILE A 80 7.39 0.21 -1.24
N ARG A 81 6.64 -0.33 -2.20
CA ARG A 81 7.21 -1.15 -3.28
C ARG A 81 8.28 -0.42 -4.09
N ARG A 82 8.08 0.87 -4.36
CA ARG A 82 9.04 1.72 -5.10
C ARG A 82 10.16 2.26 -4.21
N THR A 83 9.84 2.68 -2.99
CA THR A 83 10.81 3.36 -2.11
C THR A 83 11.69 2.39 -1.34
N ASN A 84 11.14 1.28 -0.85
CA ASN A 84 11.87 0.28 -0.06
C ASN A 84 11.34 -1.14 -0.30
N PRO A 85 11.90 -1.88 -1.28
CA PRO A 85 11.44 -3.23 -1.62
C PRO A 85 11.66 -4.24 -0.49
N TYR A 86 12.65 -4.02 0.38
CA TYR A 86 12.90 -4.88 1.53
C TYR A 86 11.76 -4.79 2.56
N ILE A 87 11.35 -3.56 2.91
CA ILE A 87 10.21 -3.36 3.83
C ILE A 87 8.91 -3.84 3.19
N TYR A 88 8.73 -3.65 1.87
CA TYR A 88 7.56 -4.16 1.15
C TYR A 88 7.36 -5.66 1.36
N GLN A 89 8.43 -6.47 1.21
CA GLN A 89 8.37 -7.91 1.42
C GLN A 89 7.94 -8.26 2.86
N GLN A 90 8.45 -7.56 3.85
CA GLN A 90 8.07 -7.79 5.25
C GLN A 90 6.59 -7.49 5.49
N VAL A 91 6.11 -6.36 4.97
CA VAL A 91 4.70 -5.98 5.09
C VAL A 91 3.78 -7.01 4.43
N VAL A 92 4.11 -7.48 3.23
CA VAL A 92 3.31 -8.51 2.55
C VAL A 92 3.21 -9.78 3.41
N ARG A 93 4.31 -10.21 4.02
CA ARG A 93 4.31 -11.36 4.94
C ARG A 93 3.40 -11.13 6.16
N VAL A 94 3.45 -9.93 6.75
CA VAL A 94 2.59 -9.55 7.88
C VAL A 94 1.11 -9.57 7.47
N GLN A 95 0.77 -9.01 6.31
CA GLN A 95 -0.60 -9.01 5.79
C GLN A 95 -1.12 -10.42 5.49
N GLN A 96 -0.32 -11.26 4.83
CA GLN A 96 -0.68 -12.66 4.59
C GLN A 96 -0.95 -13.42 5.90
N ARG A 97 -0.13 -13.18 6.93
CA ARG A 97 -0.32 -13.81 8.24
C ARG A 97 -1.59 -13.31 8.94
N ARG A 98 -1.88 -12.01 8.81
CA ARG A 98 -3.13 -11.39 9.29
C ARG A 98 -4.33 -12.05 8.63
N GLU A 99 -4.35 -12.16 7.31
CA GLU A 99 -5.44 -12.78 6.54
C GLU A 99 -5.61 -14.26 6.87
N ALA A 100 -4.52 -15.02 6.96
CA ALA A 100 -4.57 -16.42 7.36
C ALA A 100 -5.18 -16.60 8.76
N LEU A 101 -4.84 -15.73 9.72
CA LEU A 101 -5.43 -15.77 11.06
C LEU A 101 -6.92 -15.42 11.03
N LYS A 102 -7.32 -14.40 10.26
CA LYS A 102 -8.75 -14.05 10.10
C LYS A 102 -9.55 -15.22 9.56
N GLU A 103 -9.02 -15.87 8.53
CA GLU A 103 -9.68 -17.03 7.93
C GLU A 103 -9.78 -18.18 8.93
N GLN A 104 -8.74 -18.48 9.70
CA GLN A 104 -8.82 -19.48 10.77
C GLN A 104 -9.86 -19.13 11.82
N LEU A 105 -9.96 -17.86 12.22
CA LEU A 105 -10.94 -17.39 13.21
C LEU A 105 -12.38 -17.44 12.70
N ARG A 106 -12.62 -17.27 11.40
CA ARG A 106 -13.95 -17.45 10.79
C ARG A 106 -14.48 -18.88 10.93
N HIS A 107 -13.60 -19.87 10.91
CA HIS A 107 -13.98 -21.28 11.04
C HIS A 107 -14.02 -21.78 12.48
N CYS A 108 -13.59 -20.98 13.45
CA CYS A 108 -13.61 -21.34 14.87
C CYS A 108 -15.05 -21.43 15.39
N ARG A 109 -15.36 -22.52 16.08
CA ARG A 109 -16.71 -22.81 16.58
C ARG A 109 -16.88 -22.60 18.07
N THR A 110 -15.79 -22.51 18.82
CA THR A 110 -15.82 -22.28 20.28
C THR A 110 -14.83 -21.18 20.66
N LYS A 111 -15.04 -20.56 21.83
CA LYS A 111 -14.10 -19.56 22.35
C LYS A 111 -12.74 -20.18 22.68
N GLU A 112 -12.73 -21.41 23.19
CA GLU A 112 -11.51 -22.18 23.46
C GLU A 112 -10.68 -22.42 22.19
N GLU A 113 -11.33 -22.85 21.10
CA GLU A 113 -10.67 -23.06 19.81
C GLU A 113 -10.07 -21.76 19.27
N ALA A 114 -10.84 -20.66 19.32
CA ALA A 114 -10.36 -19.34 18.91
C ALA A 114 -9.15 -18.89 19.74
N GLN A 115 -9.19 -19.07 21.07
CA GLN A 115 -8.05 -18.74 21.94
C GLN A 115 -6.82 -19.58 21.63
N GLN A 116 -7.00 -20.87 21.33
CA GLN A 116 -5.91 -21.77 20.94
C GLN A 116 -5.29 -21.33 19.61
N VAL A 117 -6.11 -20.99 18.61
CA VAL A 117 -5.65 -20.47 17.31
C VAL A 117 -4.84 -19.18 17.49
N MET A 118 -5.34 -18.22 18.28
CA MET A 118 -4.63 -16.96 18.57
C MET A 118 -3.29 -17.20 19.29
N SER A 119 -3.28 -18.10 20.28
CA SER A 119 -2.07 -18.47 21.03
C SER A 119 -1.02 -19.15 20.13
N ASN A 120 -1.46 -20.12 19.31
CA ASN A 120 -0.62 -20.80 18.35
C ASN A 120 -0.04 -19.85 17.30
N ALA A 121 -0.84 -18.88 16.83
CA ALA A 121 -0.37 -17.87 15.89
C ALA A 121 0.75 -17.00 16.49
N MET A 122 0.64 -16.65 17.77
CA MET A 122 1.65 -15.87 18.49
C MET A 122 2.95 -16.67 18.72
N THR A 123 2.84 -17.92 19.17
CA THR A 123 4.01 -18.77 19.47
C THR A 123 4.74 -19.28 18.23
N SER A 124 4.07 -19.30 17.08
CA SER A 124 4.67 -19.72 15.81
C SER A 124 5.53 -18.64 15.14
N ILE A 125 5.61 -17.42 15.70
CA ILE A 125 6.53 -16.39 15.22
C ILE A 125 7.92 -16.64 15.80
N SER A 126 8.93 -16.69 14.93
CA SER A 126 10.31 -16.85 15.37
C SER A 126 10.86 -15.56 15.99
N ASP A 127 11.59 -15.68 17.09
CA ASP A 127 12.28 -14.54 17.71
C ASP A 127 13.36 -13.91 16.82
N LYS A 128 13.80 -14.60 15.77
CA LYS A 128 14.81 -14.13 14.82
C LYS A 128 14.21 -13.43 13.59
N ASP A 129 12.89 -13.34 13.47
CA ASP A 129 12.27 -12.69 12.31
C ASP A 129 12.42 -11.16 12.41
N PRO A 130 12.97 -10.47 11.40
CA PRO A 130 13.11 -9.01 11.42
C PRO A 130 11.76 -8.26 11.49
N ALA A 131 10.65 -8.90 11.10
CA ALA A 131 9.30 -8.35 11.16
C ALA A 131 8.48 -8.88 12.35
N ARG A 132 9.14 -9.52 13.33
CA ARG A 132 8.50 -10.12 14.51
C ARG A 132 7.50 -9.20 15.19
N ASP A 133 7.93 -7.98 15.55
CA ASP A 133 7.08 -7.06 16.32
C ASP A 133 5.83 -6.63 15.53
N ALA A 134 5.99 -6.40 14.21
CA ALA A 134 4.87 -6.10 13.33
C ALA A 134 3.91 -7.29 13.17
N MET A 135 4.43 -8.53 13.09
CA MET A 135 3.60 -9.73 13.06
C MET A 135 2.83 -9.93 14.37
N ILE A 136 3.49 -9.72 15.52
CA ILE A 136 2.86 -9.79 16.84
C ILE A 136 1.73 -8.76 16.94
N ALA A 137 2.00 -7.52 16.57
CA ALA A 137 1.01 -6.45 16.60
C ALA A 137 -0.19 -6.76 15.69
N ALA A 138 0.06 -7.32 14.50
CA ALA A 138 -1.01 -7.72 13.58
C ALA A 138 -1.91 -8.82 14.17
N ILE A 139 -1.32 -9.83 14.81
CA ILE A 139 -2.07 -10.89 15.50
C ILE A 139 -2.89 -10.32 16.65
N GLN A 140 -2.30 -9.43 17.46
CA GLN A 140 -2.99 -8.80 18.58
C GLN A 140 -4.18 -7.96 18.10
N ASN A 141 -4.00 -7.18 17.03
CA ASN A 141 -5.06 -6.37 16.44
C ASN A 141 -6.22 -7.24 15.93
N VAL A 142 -5.95 -8.29 15.16
CA VAL A 142 -6.98 -9.25 14.70
C VAL A 142 -7.67 -9.94 15.86
N SER A 143 -6.90 -10.32 16.89
CA SER A 143 -7.43 -10.98 18.07
C SER A 143 -8.37 -10.07 18.86
N GLN A 144 -8.06 -8.77 18.95
CA GLN A 144 -8.93 -7.77 19.58
C GLN A 144 -10.20 -7.58 18.76
N GLN A 145 -10.08 -7.32 17.46
CA GLN A 145 -11.23 -7.19 16.54
C GLN A 145 -12.16 -8.40 16.62
N PHE A 146 -11.61 -9.61 16.64
CA PHE A 146 -12.42 -10.83 16.77
C PHE A 146 -13.12 -10.91 18.12
N ARG A 147 -12.44 -10.60 19.23
CA ARG A 147 -13.05 -10.61 20.57
C ARG A 147 -14.17 -9.59 20.73
N ASP A 148 -14.02 -8.45 20.08
CA ASP A 148 -15.01 -7.37 20.09
C ASP A 148 -16.20 -7.67 19.17
N SER A 149 -16.01 -8.53 18.16
CA SER A 149 -17.06 -8.92 17.21
C SER A 149 -18.24 -9.65 17.87
N GLU A 150 -19.44 -9.42 17.35
CA GLU A 150 -20.64 -10.14 17.80
C GLU A 150 -20.52 -11.66 17.57
N ALA A 151 -19.80 -12.07 16.54
CA ALA A 151 -19.60 -13.48 16.22
C ALA A 151 -18.92 -14.22 17.38
N TYR A 152 -17.89 -13.62 18.00
CA TYR A 152 -17.22 -14.18 19.16
C TYR A 152 -18.10 -14.22 20.41
N GLN A 153 -18.94 -13.20 20.61
CA GLN A 153 -19.88 -13.18 21.74
C GLN A 153 -20.92 -14.30 21.66
N LYS A 154 -21.32 -14.66 20.44
CA LYS A 154 -22.27 -15.76 20.15
C LYS A 154 -21.61 -17.15 20.22
N LEU A 155 -20.28 -17.25 20.27
CA LEU A 155 -19.61 -18.55 20.38
C LEU A 155 -19.86 -19.19 21.75
N PRO A 156 -20.15 -20.50 21.81
CA PRO A 156 -20.15 -21.25 23.06
C PRO A 156 -18.74 -21.33 23.65
N ASP A 157 -18.69 -21.46 24.97
CA ASP A 157 -17.41 -21.56 25.68
C ASP A 157 -16.72 -22.90 25.38
N THR A 158 -17.47 -24.02 25.35
CA THR A 158 -16.93 -25.38 25.14
C THR A 158 -17.57 -26.12 23.95
N GLU A 159 -16.88 -27.16 23.45
CA GLU A 159 -17.41 -28.03 22.38
C GLU A 159 -18.65 -28.84 22.83
N GLU A 160 -18.76 -29.14 24.12
CA GLU A 160 -19.93 -29.80 24.69
C GLU A 160 -21.19 -28.91 24.64
N ASP A 161 -21.02 -27.60 24.80
CA ASP A 161 -22.11 -26.63 24.65
C ASP A 161 -22.46 -26.39 23.17
N LEU A 162 -21.47 -26.47 22.28
CA LEU A 162 -21.69 -26.43 20.83
C LEU A 162 -22.62 -27.58 20.38
N LYS A 163 -22.40 -28.81 20.86
CA LYS A 163 -23.25 -29.97 20.54
C LYS A 163 -24.71 -29.78 20.98
N LYS A 164 -24.95 -29.03 22.07
CA LYS A 164 -26.31 -28.68 22.53
C LYS A 164 -26.94 -27.56 21.70
N ALA A 165 -26.13 -26.65 21.15
CA ALA A 165 -26.57 -25.49 20.37
C ALA A 165 -26.85 -25.76 18.88
N LYS A 166 -26.39 -26.88 18.29
CA LYS A 166 -26.57 -27.24 16.86
C LYS A 166 -28.03 -27.45 16.39
N LYS A 167 -29.04 -27.07 17.17
CA LYS A 167 -30.46 -27.10 16.78
C LYS A 167 -30.96 -25.82 16.12
N SER A 168 -30.18 -24.74 16.11
CA SER A 168 -30.52 -23.51 15.38
C SER A 168 -29.48 -23.24 14.30
N ASP A 169 -29.90 -23.38 13.05
CA ASP A 169 -29.17 -22.91 11.88
C ASP A 169 -29.12 -21.38 11.90
N SER A 170 -28.02 -20.82 12.39
CA SER A 170 -27.77 -19.38 12.36
C SER A 170 -26.62 -19.10 11.41
N THR A 171 -26.89 -18.39 10.32
CA THR A 171 -25.88 -17.79 9.45
C THR A 171 -24.94 -16.93 10.31
N MET A 172 -23.68 -17.36 10.45
CA MET A 172 -22.67 -16.62 11.21
C MET A 172 -22.25 -15.39 10.41
N GLU A 173 -22.41 -14.20 10.98
CA GLU A 173 -21.95 -12.96 10.37
C GLU A 173 -20.41 -12.90 10.36
N ASP A 174 -19.82 -12.34 9.31
CA ASP A 174 -18.35 -12.23 9.18
C ASP A 174 -17.78 -11.27 10.24
N PRO A 175 -16.96 -11.73 11.18
CA PRO A 175 -16.40 -10.92 12.26
C PRO A 175 -15.47 -9.79 11.79
N PHE A 176 -15.06 -9.77 10.51
CA PHE A 176 -14.09 -8.80 9.97
C PHE A 176 -14.66 -7.90 8.87
N LYS A 177 -15.98 -7.75 8.77
CA LYS A 177 -16.64 -6.97 7.71
C LYS A 177 -16.17 -5.51 7.63
N GLU A 178 -15.87 -4.88 8.75
CA GLU A 178 -15.44 -3.47 8.80
C GLU A 178 -14.05 -3.21 8.21
N ASP A 179 -13.13 -4.18 8.25
CA ASP A 179 -11.78 -4.03 7.69
C ASP A 179 -11.74 -4.12 6.16
N ALA A 180 -12.86 -4.47 5.51
CA ALA A 180 -12.95 -4.63 4.06
C ALA A 180 -13.29 -3.33 3.32
N GLU A 181 -13.87 -2.35 4.02
CA GLU A 181 -14.56 -1.19 3.40
C GLU A 181 -13.72 0.10 3.37
N GLU A 182 -12.42 0.07 3.70
CA GLU A 182 -11.54 1.26 3.73
C GLU A 182 -10.67 1.46 2.48
N ASP A 183 -10.83 0.66 1.42
CA ASP A 183 -10.07 0.80 0.17
C ASP A 183 -10.93 1.41 -0.96
N ASP A 184 -11.48 2.61 -0.75
CA ASP A 184 -11.95 3.50 -1.84
C ASP A 184 -10.74 4.20 -2.47
N ASP A 185 -10.17 3.56 -3.50
CA ASP A 185 -9.84 4.19 -4.80
C ASP A 185 -9.04 3.20 -5.67
N SER A 186 -9.68 2.73 -6.76
CA SER A 186 -9.12 1.98 -7.90
C SER A 186 -8.67 0.51 -7.67
N MET A 187 -9.61 -0.41 -7.91
CA MET A 187 -9.35 -1.83 -8.20
C MET A 187 -8.51 -1.98 -9.49
N VAL A 188 -7.18 -2.12 -9.35
CA VAL A 188 -6.34 -2.62 -10.45
C VAL A 188 -6.54 -4.13 -10.54
N SER A 189 -7.39 -4.56 -11.47
CA SER A 189 -7.57 -5.97 -11.81
C SER A 189 -6.30 -6.52 -12.44
N TYR A 190 -5.37 -7.02 -11.62
CA TYR A 190 -4.33 -7.93 -12.09
C TYR A 190 -5.01 -9.25 -12.46
N SER A 191 -5.39 -9.38 -13.73
CA SER A 191 -5.61 -10.67 -14.35
C SER A 191 -4.26 -11.38 -14.42
N PHE A 192 -3.89 -12.09 -13.35
CA PHE A 192 -2.89 -13.15 -13.44
C PHE A 192 -3.50 -14.22 -14.33
N GLY A 193 -3.29 -14.07 -15.64
CA GLY A 193 -3.74 -15.02 -16.64
C GLY A 193 -3.31 -16.41 -16.20
N LEU A 194 -4.29 -17.26 -15.91
CA LEU A 194 -4.14 -18.71 -15.89
C LEU A 194 -3.76 -19.11 -17.32
N GLY A 195 -2.49 -18.90 -17.67
CA GLY A 195 -1.84 -19.50 -18.82
C GLY A 195 -1.83 -20.99 -18.56
N GLY A 196 -2.84 -21.67 -19.09
CA GLY A 196 -2.92 -23.12 -19.07
C GLY A 196 -1.65 -23.69 -19.67
N TYR A 197 -0.93 -24.48 -18.88
CA TYR A 197 0.03 -25.42 -19.40
C TYR A 197 -0.75 -26.39 -20.31
N GLN A 198 -0.62 -26.22 -21.63
CA GLN A 198 -0.99 -27.28 -22.56
C GLN A 198 0.06 -28.37 -22.47
N GLU A 199 -0.33 -29.46 -21.82
CA GLU A 199 0.36 -30.73 -21.84
C GLU A 199 0.41 -31.20 -23.31
N ALA A 200 1.58 -31.12 -23.95
CA ALA A 200 1.79 -31.73 -25.26
C ALA A 200 1.94 -33.25 -25.07
N VAL A 201 0.81 -33.95 -24.95
CA VAL A 201 0.73 -35.40 -25.10
C VAL A 201 -0.12 -35.70 -26.32
N THR A 202 0.53 -36.28 -27.34
CA THR A 202 0.04 -37.24 -28.36
C THR A 202 0.75 -37.02 -29.70
N GLY A 203 2.07 -37.27 -29.70
CA GLY A 203 2.77 -37.67 -30.92
C GLY A 203 2.59 -39.17 -31.10
N GLU A 204 1.43 -39.61 -31.59
CA GLU A 204 1.24 -40.98 -32.06
C GLU A 204 2.11 -41.22 -33.30
N ALA A 205 3.30 -41.78 -33.09
CA ALA A 205 4.10 -42.33 -34.18
C ALA A 205 3.41 -43.60 -34.72
N SER A 206 2.51 -43.40 -35.67
CA SER A 206 1.98 -44.45 -36.52
C SER A 206 3.05 -44.81 -37.56
N PHE A 207 3.82 -45.87 -37.29
CA PHE A 207 4.62 -46.56 -38.31
C PHE A 207 3.91 -47.86 -38.70
N ASN A 208 3.25 -47.83 -39.85
CA ASN A 208 2.72 -48.99 -40.59
C ASN A 208 2.57 -48.52 -42.05
N ALA A 209 3.05 -49.13 -43.13
CA ALA A 209 3.80 -50.35 -43.40
C ALA A 209 4.39 -50.22 -44.83
N GLY A 210 5.41 -51.03 -45.14
CA GLY A 210 5.46 -51.76 -46.43
C GLY A 210 6.35 -51.20 -47.54
N ALA A 211 7.49 -51.85 -47.75
CA ALA A 211 7.85 -52.60 -48.97
C ALA A 211 9.15 -53.39 -48.72
#